data_AF-A0A336JXZ2-F1
#
_entry.id   AF-A0A336JXZ2-F1
#
_cell.length_a   1.000
_cell.length_b   1.000
_cell.length_c   1.000
_cell.angle_alpha   90.00
_cell.angle_beta   90.00
_cell.angle_gamma   90.00
#
_symmetry.space_group_name_H-M   'P 1'
#
loop_
_entity.id
_entity.type
_entity.pdbx_description
1 polymer ?
#
loop_
_entity_poly.entity_id
_entity_poly.type
_entity_poly.pdbx_seq_one_letter_code
_entity_poly.pdbx_strand_id
1 'polypeptide(L)' 'ETNPVNLDPRMASFANGVHRLDGQLMVVLDVDKVLEIATQRMAA' A
#
# COMPACT_ATOMS: atom_id res chain seq x y z
N GLU A 1 -11.98 -1.87 -3.40
CA GLU A 1 -11.94 -1.96 -4.88
C GLU A 1 -10.57 -2.46 -5.31
N THR A 2 -10.44 -2.98 -6.54
CA THR A 2 -9.12 -3.22 -7.15
C THR A 2 -8.32 -1.91 -7.17
N ASN A 3 -7.00 -1.99 -6.98
CA ASN A 3 -6.12 -0.83 -7.01
C ASN A 3 -6.33 -0.02 -8.30
N PRO A 4 -6.52 1.31 -8.22
CA PRO A 4 -6.80 2.13 -9.38
C PRO A 4 -5.57 2.21 -10.28
N VAL A 5 -5.79 2.30 -11.59
CA VAL A 5 -4.73 2.23 -12.62
C VAL A 5 -3.69 3.35 -12.52
N ASN A 6 -4.02 4.45 -11.83
CA ASN A 6 -3.16 5.60 -11.61
C ASN A 6 -2.46 5.59 -10.23
N LEU A 7 -2.54 4.49 -9.48
CA LEU A 7 -1.80 4.34 -8.23
C LEU A 7 -0.31 4.11 -8.53
N ASP A 8 0.57 4.72 -7.73
CA ASP A 8 2.00 4.48 -7.83
C ASP A 8 2.30 2.96 -7.71
N PRO A 9 3.10 2.36 -8.62
CA PRO A 9 3.34 0.92 -8.64
C PRO A 9 3.94 0.37 -7.33
N ARG A 10 4.76 1.15 -6.61
CA ARG A 10 5.29 0.73 -5.32
C ARG A 10 4.19 0.75 -4.27
N MET A 11 3.29 1.72 -4.31
CA MET A 11 2.14 1.73 -3.40
C MET A 11 1.19 0.55 -3.70
N ALA A 12 1.00 0.22 -4.98
CA ALA A 12 0.16 -0.89 -5.42
C ALA A 12 0.68 -2.26 -4.93
N SER A 13 1.99 -2.45 -4.75
CA SER A 13 2.54 -3.71 -4.21
C SER A 13 2.26 -3.93 -2.73
N PHE A 14 1.99 -2.86 -1.97
CA PHE A 14 1.64 -2.92 -0.54
C PHE A 14 0.17 -2.68 -0.26
N ALA A 15 -0.61 -2.23 -1.24
CA ALA A 15 -2.03 -1.92 -1.06
C ALA A 15 -2.91 -3.17 -1.28
N ASN A 16 -3.72 -3.50 -0.26
CA ASN A 16 -4.80 -4.48 -0.36
C ASN A 16 -6.05 -3.91 -1.06
N GLY A 17 -6.13 -2.59 -1.20
CA GLY A 17 -7.19 -1.92 -1.94
C GLY A 17 -7.19 -0.41 -1.71
N VAL A 18 -7.95 0.30 -2.54
CA VAL A 18 -8.21 1.73 -2.36
C VAL A 18 -9.71 1.95 -2.20
N HIS A 19 -10.08 2.87 -1.31
CA HIS A 19 -11.43 3.31 -1.05
C HIS A 19 -11.52 4.81 -1.30
N ARG A 20 -12.59 5.26 -1.94
CA ARG A 20 -12.91 6.67 -2.08
C ARG A 20 -13.71 7.13 -0.86
N LEU A 21 -13.24 8.19 -0.24
CA LEU A 21 -13.95 8.95 0.79
C LEU A 21 -14.32 10.32 0.19
N ASP A 22 -15.17 11.07 0.88
CA ASP A 22 -15.59 12.39 0.41
C ASP A 22 -14.39 13.34 0.27
N GLY A 23 -13.98 13.55 -0.99
CA GLY A 23 -12.83 14.39 -1.35
C GLY A 23 -11.45 13.78 -1.09
N GLN A 24 -11.36 12.53 -0.64
CA GLN A 24 -10.10 11.90 -0.26
C GLN A 24 -10.00 10.43 -0.72
N LEU A 25 -8.78 9.91 -0.79
CA LEU A 25 -8.52 8.50 -1.07
C LEU A 25 -7.94 7.85 0.17
N MET A 26 -8.51 6.71 0.57
CA MET A 26 -8.00 5.86 1.64
C MET A 26 -7.37 4.61 1.03
N VAL A 27 -6.09 4.42 1.27
CA VAL A 27 -5.35 3.22 0.85
C VAL A 27 -5.30 2.25 2.02
N VAL A 28 -5.73 1.01 1.79
CA VAL A 28 -5.62 -0.07 2.77
C VAL A 28 -4.30 -0.78 2.53
N LEU A 29 -3.40 -0.72 3.52
CA LEU A 29 -2.07 -1.31 3.42
C LEU A 29 -2.03 -2.73 4.02
N ASP A 30 -1.25 -3.59 3.39
CA ASP A 30 -0.82 -4.88 3.88
C ASP A 30 0.34 -4.68 4.87
N VAL A 31 0.04 -4.81 6.16
CA VAL A 31 1.00 -4.56 7.25
C VAL A 31 2.15 -5.58 7.22
N ASP A 32 1.86 -6.84 6.87
CA ASP A 32 2.85 -7.90 6.89
C ASP A 32 3.96 -7.63 5.87
N LYS A 33 3.57 -7.24 4.64
CA LYS A 33 4.54 -6.87 3.59
C LYS A 33 5.36 -5.63 3.93
N VAL A 34 4.74 -4.65 4.60
CA VAL A 34 5.44 -3.42 5.01
C VAL A 34 6.48 -3.72 6.09
N LEU A 35 6.15 -4.58 7.06
CA LEU A 35 7.07 -4.98 8.12
C LEU A 35 8.25 -5.83 7.61
N GLU A 36 8.05 -6.62 6.56
CA GLU A 36 9.13 -7.38 5.93
C GLU A 36 10.23 -6.46 5.38
N ILE A 37 9.86 -5.32 4.78
CA ILE A 37 10.82 -4.31 4.28
C ILE A 37 11.57 -3.62 5.42
N ALA A 38 10.87 -3.25 6.49
CA ALA A 38 11.51 -2.63 7.64
C ALA A 38 12.55 -3.57 8.26
N THR A 39 12.22 -4.87 8.32
CA THR A 39 13.10 -5.91 8.85
C THR A 39 14.33 -6.11 7.95
N GLN A 40 14.15 -6.17 6.63
CA GLN A 40 15.27 -6.27 5.68
C GLN A 40 16.21 -5.05 5.75
N ARG A 41 15.68 -3.85 5.97
CA ARG A 41 16.48 -2.62 6.13
C ARG A 41 17.26 -2.54 7.44
N MET A 42 16.80 -3.22 8.49
CA MET A 42 17.51 -3.29 9.77
C MET A 42 18.64 -4.34 9.78
N ALA A 43 18.57 -5.31 8.87
CA ALA A 43 19.55 -6.39 8.75
C ALA A 43 20.74 -6.07 7.81
N ALA A 44 20.68 -4.93 7.10
CA ALA A 44 21.70 -4.45 6.15
C ALA A 44 22.52 -3.29 6.75
#